data_AF-A0A2T7PB60-F1
#
_entry.id   AF-A0A2T7PB60-F1
#
_cell.length_a   1.000
_cell.length_b   1.000
_cell.length_c   1.000
_cell.angle_alpha   90.00
_cell.angle_beta   90.00
_cell.angle_gamma   90.00
#
_symmetry.space_group_name_H-M   'P 1'
#
loop_
_entity.id
_entity.type
_entity.pdbx_description
1 polymer ?
#
loop_
_entity_poly.entity_id
_entity_poly.type
_entity_poly.pdbx_seq_one_letter_code
_entity_poly.pdbx_strand_id
1 'polypeptide(L)'
;MELPCRDRLGVFNATFFRLWSCSMCYTYLFQDSNPAFFSRLPHGHQLLSTQSTSPGFVVSPDIDNVVAVGTICLTLEDEDCERWKRCCRAAELCCQEQRMTSLPVPSSAGPAGGEQVHVKAGDGAVPGPSPDSEGVYVVHGGDTTLSSSLASRYRPDGKGGFHVYCPHTWDGFGCFQDTLAGHTASISCPTYIDHSDPSGRSFC
;
A
#
# COMPACT_ATOMS: atom_id res chain seq x y z
N MET A 1 16.82 7.41 5.89
CA MET A 1 15.38 7.57 6.17
C MET A 1 14.67 6.45 5.44
N GLU A 2 13.85 5.64 6.11
CA GLU A 2 13.17 4.53 5.45
C GLU A 2 12.03 5.05 4.56
N LEU A 3 11.92 4.51 3.34
CA LEU A 3 10.84 4.83 2.42
C LEU A 3 9.51 4.32 3.00
N PRO A 4 8.44 5.12 2.97
CA PRO A 4 7.16 4.74 3.55
C PRO A 4 6.40 3.77 2.64
N CYS A 5 5.38 3.13 3.20
CA CYS A 5 4.49 2.18 2.53
C CYS A 5 3.06 2.70 2.53
N ARG A 6 2.36 2.48 1.43
CA ARG A 6 1.03 2.98 1.12
C ARG A 6 0.01 1.84 1.11
N ASP A 7 -1.11 2.07 1.78
CA ASP A 7 -2.32 1.30 1.60
C ASP A 7 -3.48 2.19 1.08
N ARG A 8 -4.69 1.64 1.03
CA ARG A 8 -5.90 2.38 0.64
C ARG A 8 -6.25 3.56 1.58
N LEU A 9 -5.75 3.57 2.81
CA LEU A 9 -6.09 4.51 3.88
C LEU A 9 -5.01 5.59 4.09
N GLY A 10 -3.78 5.36 3.66
CA GLY A 10 -2.73 6.35 3.77
C GLY A 10 -1.32 5.84 3.48
N VAL A 11 -0.35 6.63 3.94
CA VAL A 11 1.08 6.38 3.80
C VAL A 11 1.68 6.30 5.20
N PHE A 12 2.39 5.22 5.49
CA PHE A 12 2.87 4.87 6.81
C PHE A 12 4.36 4.53 6.77
N ASN A 13 5.09 4.67 7.88
CA ASN A 13 6.43 4.10 7.97
C ASN A 13 6.33 2.55 7.93
N ALA A 14 7.37 1.88 7.45
CA ALA A 14 7.35 0.44 7.20
C ALA A 14 7.03 -0.39 8.46
N THR A 15 7.59 -0.01 9.62
CA THR A 15 7.34 -0.70 10.90
C THR A 15 5.87 -0.61 11.32
N PHE A 16 5.28 0.57 11.23
CA PHE A 16 3.87 0.77 11.55
C PHE A 16 2.96 0.09 10.52
N PHE A 17 3.31 0.17 9.24
CA PHE A 17 2.58 -0.47 8.14
C PHE A 17 2.43 -1.98 8.38
N ARG A 18 3.45 -2.65 8.92
CA ARG A 18 3.40 -4.08 9.25
C ARG A 18 2.32 -4.38 10.29
N LEU A 19 2.31 -3.66 11.43
CA LEU A 19 1.33 -3.85 12.49
C LEU A 19 -0.08 -3.47 12.03
N TRP A 20 -0.19 -2.37 11.31
CA TRP A 20 -1.42 -1.89 10.72
C TRP A 20 -2.04 -2.93 9.78
N SER A 21 -1.28 -3.36 8.78
CA SER A 21 -1.78 -4.29 7.75
C SER A 21 -2.12 -5.65 8.35
N CYS A 22 -1.37 -6.11 9.35
CA CYS A 22 -1.72 -7.34 10.06
C CYS A 22 -3.02 -7.26 10.87
N SER A 23 -3.30 -6.10 11.48
CA SER A 23 -4.58 -5.84 12.14
C SER A 23 -5.74 -5.83 11.13
N MET A 24 -5.52 -5.19 9.97
CA MET A 24 -6.50 -5.17 8.89
C MET A 24 -6.73 -6.55 8.30
N CYS A 25 -5.68 -7.34 8.08
CA CYS A 25 -5.77 -8.73 7.64
C CYS A 25 -6.67 -9.57 8.56
N TYR A 26 -6.47 -9.47 9.89
CA TYR A 26 -7.32 -10.18 10.84
C TYR A 26 -8.78 -9.75 10.70
N THR A 27 -9.01 -8.44 10.69
CA THR A 27 -10.37 -7.86 10.60
C THR A 27 -11.07 -8.28 9.32
N TYR A 28 -10.38 -8.25 8.18
CA TYR A 28 -10.99 -8.51 6.89
C TYR A 28 -11.21 -9.98 6.59
N LEU A 29 -10.32 -10.87 7.05
CA LEU A 29 -10.47 -12.31 6.83
C LEU A 29 -11.58 -12.91 7.69
N PHE A 30 -11.88 -12.29 8.84
CA PHE A 30 -12.76 -12.86 9.87
C PHE A 30 -13.94 -11.92 10.19
N GLN A 31 -14.48 -11.22 9.18
CA GLN A 31 -15.60 -10.28 9.36
C GLN A 31 -16.89 -10.97 9.82
N ASP A 32 -17.14 -12.18 9.32
CA ASP A 32 -18.38 -12.93 9.54
C ASP A 32 -18.27 -14.00 10.64
N SER A 33 -17.06 -14.31 11.09
CA SER A 33 -16.82 -15.12 12.28
C SER A 33 -16.95 -14.22 13.50
N ASN A 34 -17.68 -14.63 14.54
CA ASN A 34 -17.75 -13.91 15.83
C ASN A 34 -16.34 -13.89 16.46
N PRO A 35 -15.50 -12.87 16.19
CA PRO A 35 -14.08 -13.03 16.38
C PRO A 35 -13.76 -12.70 17.83
N ALA A 36 -12.85 -13.47 18.41
CA ALA A 36 -12.32 -13.23 19.75
C ALA A 36 -11.65 -11.86 19.91
N PHE A 37 -11.29 -11.23 18.79
CA PHE A 37 -10.70 -9.93 18.72
C PHE A 37 -11.46 -9.03 17.75
N PHE A 38 -11.52 -7.74 18.06
CA PHE A 38 -11.93 -6.72 17.11
C PHE A 38 -10.90 -5.60 17.09
N SER A 39 -10.77 -4.90 15.95
CA SER A 39 -10.01 -3.65 15.95
C SER A 39 -10.72 -2.64 16.84
N ARG A 40 -9.99 -2.11 17.85
CA ARG A 40 -10.51 -1.16 18.85
C ARG A 40 -11.06 0.13 18.24
N LEU A 41 -10.59 0.46 17.06
CA LEU A 41 -11.11 1.48 16.16
C LEU A 41 -11.17 0.87 14.77
N PRO A 42 -12.12 1.26 13.89
CA PRO A 42 -11.97 0.98 12.48
C PRO A 42 -10.59 1.53 12.08
N HIS A 43 -9.72 0.66 11.58
CA HIS A 43 -8.35 1.02 11.19
C HIS A 43 -7.43 1.34 12.39
N GLY A 44 -7.21 0.37 13.29
CA GLY A 44 -6.22 0.46 14.37
C GLY A 44 -5.11 -0.59 14.20
N HIS A 45 -3.88 -0.28 14.64
CA HIS A 45 -2.73 -1.20 14.60
C HIS A 45 -2.72 -2.22 15.76
N GLN A 46 -3.82 -2.32 16.51
CA GLN A 46 -3.97 -3.12 17.71
C GLN A 46 -5.30 -3.87 17.68
N LEU A 47 -5.28 -5.12 18.14
CA LEU A 47 -6.45 -5.97 18.30
C LEU A 47 -6.86 -6.00 19.77
N LEU A 48 -8.17 -5.89 20.03
CA LEU A 48 -8.75 -5.88 21.37
C LEU A 48 -9.50 -7.18 21.63
N SER A 49 -9.12 -7.91 22.69
CA SER A 49 -9.74 -9.19 23.03
C SER A 49 -11.09 -9.00 23.72
N THR A 50 -12.05 -9.85 23.35
CA THR A 50 -13.36 -10.00 24.00
C THR A 50 -13.38 -11.08 25.06
N GLN A 51 -12.37 -11.97 25.06
CA GLN A 51 -12.38 -13.22 25.83
C GLN A 51 -11.54 -13.18 27.10
N SER A 52 -10.74 -12.13 27.32
CA SER A 52 -9.90 -12.05 28.52
C SER A 52 -10.72 -11.72 29.77
N THR A 53 -10.41 -12.40 30.88
CA THR A 53 -10.90 -12.07 32.23
C THR A 53 -10.54 -10.65 32.69
N SER A 54 -9.60 -10.00 32.00
CA SER A 54 -9.27 -8.59 32.13
C SER A 54 -9.99 -7.78 31.04
N PRO A 55 -10.89 -6.84 31.39
CA PRO A 55 -11.47 -5.92 30.42
C PRO A 55 -10.36 -5.14 29.70
N GLY A 56 -10.32 -5.21 28.37
CA GLY A 56 -9.45 -4.37 27.57
C GLY A 56 -8.05 -4.92 27.26
N PHE A 57 -7.85 -6.24 27.20
CA PHE A 57 -6.58 -6.82 26.75
C PHE A 57 -6.30 -6.47 25.29
N VAL A 58 -5.17 -5.81 25.04
CA VAL A 58 -4.74 -5.33 23.72
C VAL A 58 -3.51 -6.11 23.27
N VAL A 59 -3.52 -6.58 22.02
CA VAL A 59 -2.37 -7.23 21.39
C VAL A 59 -1.98 -6.49 20.10
N SER A 60 -0.69 -6.24 19.93
CA SER A 60 -0.13 -5.78 18.66
C SER A 60 0.08 -6.99 17.75
N PRO A 61 -0.50 -7.04 16.54
CA PRO A 61 -0.45 -8.20 15.65
C PRO A 61 0.89 -8.26 14.90
N ASP A 62 1.98 -8.45 15.67
CA ASP A 62 3.33 -8.59 15.14
C ASP A 62 3.65 -10.07 14.89
N ILE A 63 3.82 -10.45 13.63
CA ILE A 63 4.10 -11.84 13.24
C ILE A 63 5.49 -12.32 13.65
N ASP A 64 6.41 -11.41 13.98
CA ASP A 64 7.74 -11.75 14.50
C ASP A 64 7.74 -11.99 16.01
N ASN A 65 6.67 -11.57 16.69
CA ASN A 65 6.50 -11.77 18.12
C ASN A 65 5.72 -13.06 18.39
N VAL A 66 6.43 -14.12 18.77
CA VAL A 66 5.85 -15.45 19.04
C VAL A 66 4.76 -15.43 20.12
N VAL A 67 4.83 -14.51 21.09
CA VAL A 67 3.80 -14.38 22.14
C VAL A 67 2.54 -13.75 21.56
N ALA A 68 2.68 -12.72 20.70
CA ALA A 68 1.55 -12.09 20.03
C ALA A 68 0.86 -13.06 19.06
N VAL A 69 1.65 -13.76 18.23
CA VAL A 69 1.15 -14.80 17.33
C VAL A 69 0.44 -15.89 18.11
N GLY A 70 1.06 -16.41 19.17
CA GLY A 70 0.43 -17.43 20.02
C GLY A 70 -0.90 -16.94 20.61
N THR A 71 -0.94 -15.72 21.12
CA THR A 71 -2.16 -15.13 21.71
C THR A 71 -3.29 -14.98 20.69
N ILE A 72 -2.98 -14.55 19.47
CA ILE A 72 -3.99 -14.38 18.40
C ILE A 72 -4.43 -15.75 17.88
N CYS A 73 -3.49 -16.64 17.56
CA CYS A 73 -3.79 -17.94 16.98
C CYS A 73 -4.47 -18.91 17.96
N LEU A 74 -4.33 -18.73 19.28
CA LEU A 74 -5.15 -19.46 20.26
C LEU A 74 -6.65 -19.21 20.12
N THR A 75 -7.05 -18.19 19.36
CA THR A 75 -8.45 -17.83 19.11
C THR A 75 -8.95 -18.15 17.70
N LEU A 76 -8.09 -18.75 16.87
CA LEU A 76 -8.39 -19.13 15.49
C LEU A 76 -8.21 -20.63 15.32
N GLU A 77 -8.85 -21.22 14.31
CA GLU A 77 -8.46 -22.55 13.84
C GLU A 77 -7.05 -22.50 13.22
N ASP A 78 -6.36 -23.64 13.15
CA ASP A 78 -4.98 -23.70 12.64
C ASP A 78 -4.89 -23.16 11.20
N GLU A 79 -5.88 -23.47 10.36
CA GLU A 79 -5.95 -22.97 8.99
C GLU A 79 -6.14 -21.45 8.94
N ASP A 80 -7.02 -20.91 9.79
CA ASP A 80 -7.27 -19.47 9.87
C ASP A 80 -6.06 -18.71 10.43
N CYS A 81 -5.37 -19.25 11.43
CA CYS A 81 -4.09 -18.73 11.89
C CYS A 81 -3.07 -18.65 10.74
N GLU A 82 -2.96 -19.70 9.90
CA GLU A 82 -2.09 -19.68 8.73
C GLU A 82 -2.53 -18.69 7.65
N ARG A 83 -3.84 -18.54 7.42
CA ARG A 83 -4.40 -17.55 6.48
C ARG A 83 -4.07 -16.12 6.92
N TRP A 84 -4.24 -15.81 8.20
CA TRP A 84 -3.89 -14.51 8.76
C TRP A 84 -2.38 -14.21 8.61
N LYS A 85 -1.51 -15.16 8.97
CA LYS A 85 -0.05 -15.02 8.80
C LYS A 85 0.33 -14.81 7.32
N ARG A 86 -0.31 -15.51 6.39
CA ARG A 86 -0.08 -15.33 4.95
C ARG A 86 -0.50 -13.94 4.46
N CYS A 87 -1.64 -13.42 4.91
CA CYS A 87 -2.06 -12.05 4.58
C CYS A 87 -1.07 -11.00 5.11
N CYS A 88 -0.64 -11.13 6.38
CA CYS A 88 0.40 -10.29 6.96
C CYS A 88 1.69 -10.22 6.14
N ARG A 89 2.21 -11.40 5.75
CA ARG A 89 3.44 -11.50 4.94
C ARG A 89 3.24 -10.91 3.55
N ALA A 90 2.08 -11.10 2.92
CA ALA A 90 1.78 -10.50 1.63
C ALA A 90 1.79 -8.96 1.69
N ALA A 91 1.25 -8.38 2.76
CA ALA A 91 1.32 -6.92 2.99
C ALA A 91 2.76 -6.44 3.18
N GLU A 92 3.57 -7.17 3.96
CA GLU A 92 4.98 -6.84 4.17
C GLU A 92 5.78 -6.90 2.86
N LEU A 93 5.58 -7.93 2.04
CA LEU A 93 6.17 -8.02 0.71
C LEU A 93 5.74 -6.85 -0.18
N CYS A 94 4.46 -6.47 -0.14
CA CYS A 94 3.98 -5.29 -0.87
C CYS A 94 4.70 -4.00 -0.45
N CYS A 95 4.89 -3.80 0.86
CA CYS A 95 5.64 -2.67 1.40
C CYS A 95 7.11 -2.70 0.95
N GLN A 96 7.73 -3.88 0.87
CA GLN A 96 9.09 -4.02 0.33
C GLN A 96 9.16 -3.62 -1.14
N GLU A 97 8.20 -4.07 -1.97
CA GLU A 97 8.15 -3.73 -3.39
C GLU A 97 7.97 -2.22 -3.61
N GLN A 98 7.06 -1.57 -2.88
CA GLN A 98 6.87 -0.12 -2.93
C GLN A 98 8.14 0.67 -2.59
N ARG A 99 8.96 0.14 -1.67
CA ARG A 99 10.25 0.74 -1.29
C ARG A 99 11.33 0.52 -2.34
N MET A 100 11.21 -0.53 -3.17
CA MET A 100 12.12 -0.77 -4.28
C MET A 100 11.76 0.08 -5.50
N THR A 101 10.47 0.24 -5.81
CA THR A 101 10.00 1.05 -6.96
C THR A 101 10.17 2.56 -6.76
N SER A 102 10.39 3.01 -5.52
CA SER A 102 10.74 4.39 -5.20
C SER A 102 12.25 4.69 -5.31
N LEU A 103 13.08 3.69 -5.61
CA LEU A 103 14.45 3.93 -6.02
C LEU A 103 14.46 4.40 -7.49
N PRO A 104 15.24 5.43 -7.85
CA PRO A 104 15.39 5.83 -9.24
C PRO A 104 15.83 4.61 -10.06
N VAL A 105 15.08 4.31 -11.12
CA VAL A 105 15.52 3.36 -12.15
C VAL A 105 16.96 3.75 -12.53
N PRO A 106 17.95 2.84 -12.46
CA PRO A 106 19.27 3.13 -13.02
C PRO A 106 19.06 3.49 -14.48
N SER A 107 19.28 4.76 -14.82
CA SER A 107 19.26 5.26 -16.18
C SER A 107 20.22 4.39 -17.00
N SER A 108 19.67 3.41 -17.70
CA SER A 108 20.44 2.62 -18.65
C SER A 108 20.39 3.37 -19.98
N ALA A 109 21.52 4.00 -20.27
CA ALA A 109 21.97 4.44 -21.59
C ALA A 109 21.12 5.49 -22.33
N GLY A 110 21.41 6.77 -22.04
CA GLY A 110 21.14 7.92 -22.93
C GLY A 110 22.29 8.93 -22.81
N PRO A 111 22.75 9.57 -23.91
CA PRO A 111 24.07 10.18 -23.98
C PRO A 111 24.20 11.45 -23.13
N ALA A 112 25.41 11.64 -22.63
CA ALA A 112 25.83 12.72 -21.75
C ALA A 112 25.47 14.12 -22.27
N GLY A 113 24.83 14.93 -21.42
CA GLY A 113 24.68 16.37 -21.60
C GLY A 113 23.34 16.89 -21.08
N GLY A 114 23.28 17.28 -19.80
CA GLY A 114 22.11 17.94 -19.24
C GLY A 114 22.38 18.48 -17.83
N GLU A 115 22.47 19.79 -17.74
CA GLU A 115 22.69 20.63 -16.55
C GLU A 115 21.76 20.28 -15.37
N GLN A 116 22.31 20.17 -14.15
CA GLN A 116 21.53 19.96 -12.92
C GLN A 116 20.86 21.28 -12.48
N VAL A 117 19.52 21.34 -12.48
CA VAL A 117 18.77 22.52 -12.03
C VAL A 117 18.38 22.40 -10.55
N HIS A 118 18.77 23.41 -9.78
CA HIS A 118 18.49 23.57 -8.35
C HIS A 118 17.11 24.23 -8.14
N VAL A 119 16.22 23.65 -7.34
CA VAL A 119 14.84 24.15 -7.14
C VAL A 119 14.67 24.80 -5.76
N LYS A 120 14.11 26.02 -5.72
CA LYS A 120 13.66 26.72 -4.50
C LYS A 120 12.13 26.64 -4.36
N ALA A 121 11.64 26.58 -3.13
CA ALA A 121 10.22 26.45 -2.79
C ALA A 121 9.45 27.79 -2.92
N GLY A 122 8.22 27.72 -3.44
CA GLY A 122 7.25 28.83 -3.47
C GLY A 122 5.82 28.30 -3.32
N ASP A 123 5.03 28.98 -2.49
CA ASP A 123 3.69 28.63 -2.05
C ASP A 123 2.60 29.09 -3.04
N GLY A 124 1.83 28.16 -3.62
CA GLY A 124 0.64 28.48 -4.41
C GLY A 124 -0.02 27.27 -5.08
N ALA A 125 -1.34 27.13 -4.94
CA ALA A 125 -2.14 26.06 -5.56
C ALA A 125 -2.72 26.51 -6.92
N VAL A 126 -2.50 25.72 -7.98
CA VAL A 126 -3.00 25.97 -9.35
C VAL A 126 -3.89 24.80 -9.80
N PRO A 127 -4.99 25.02 -10.56
CA PRO A 127 -5.83 23.94 -11.08
C PRO A 127 -5.07 23.13 -12.14
N GLY A 128 -5.11 21.80 -12.06
CA GLY A 128 -4.38 20.91 -12.96
C GLY A 128 -4.91 20.91 -14.41
N PRO A 129 -4.05 20.69 -15.42
CA PRO A 129 -4.45 20.63 -16.83
C PRO A 129 -5.29 19.37 -17.15
N SER A 130 -6.14 19.44 -18.18
CA SER A 130 -6.92 18.29 -18.67
C SER A 130 -6.07 17.37 -19.57
N PRO A 131 -6.20 16.04 -19.45
CA PRO A 131 -5.46 15.07 -20.29
C PRO A 131 -6.04 14.95 -21.70
N ASP A 132 -5.20 14.47 -22.63
CA ASP A 132 -5.64 13.99 -23.95
C ASP A 132 -6.23 12.56 -23.89
N SER A 133 -6.61 12.00 -25.04
CA SER A 133 -7.20 10.66 -25.16
C SER A 133 -6.27 9.50 -24.77
N GLU A 134 -4.97 9.76 -24.57
CA GLU A 134 -3.97 8.76 -24.15
C GLU A 134 -3.46 9.02 -22.71
N GLY A 135 -4.05 10.00 -22.00
CA GLY A 135 -3.67 10.33 -20.62
C GLY A 135 -2.34 11.08 -20.49
N VAL A 136 -1.86 11.70 -21.57
CA VAL A 136 -0.66 12.53 -21.58
C VAL A 136 -1.00 13.96 -21.17
N TYR A 137 -0.24 14.51 -20.23
CA TYR A 137 -0.33 15.91 -19.84
C TYR A 137 0.85 16.67 -20.44
N VAL A 138 0.56 17.55 -21.41
CA VAL A 138 1.57 18.43 -22.02
C VAL A 138 1.65 19.71 -21.20
N VAL A 139 2.79 19.97 -20.58
CA VAL A 139 3.01 21.21 -19.83
C VAL A 139 3.53 22.26 -20.81
N HIS A 140 2.68 23.21 -21.19
CA HIS A 140 3.15 24.44 -21.85
C HIS A 140 3.81 25.34 -20.80
N GLY A 141 5.06 25.73 -21.05
CA GLY A 141 5.98 26.30 -20.08
C GLY A 141 5.39 27.35 -19.13
N GLY A 142 5.51 27.07 -17.83
CA GLY A 142 5.19 27.97 -16.72
C GLY A 142 5.18 27.21 -15.39
N ASP A 143 6.13 27.52 -14.51
CA ASP A 143 6.28 27.10 -13.09
C ASP A 143 5.58 25.79 -12.64
N THR A 144 6.29 24.66 -12.78
CA THR A 144 5.87 23.37 -12.22
C THR A 144 6.44 23.14 -10.82
N THR A 145 5.82 23.75 -9.81
CA THR A 145 5.96 23.27 -8.42
C THR A 145 4.88 22.21 -8.15
N LEU A 146 5.15 20.95 -8.52
CA LEU A 146 4.30 19.84 -8.11
C LEU A 146 4.47 19.62 -6.59
N SER A 147 3.37 19.62 -5.84
CA SER A 147 3.35 19.12 -4.46
C SER A 147 4.00 17.73 -4.41
N SER A 148 4.80 17.45 -3.38
CA SER A 148 5.50 16.16 -3.20
C SER A 148 4.55 14.94 -3.32
N SER A 149 3.28 15.11 -2.97
CA SER A 149 2.22 14.09 -3.11
C SER A 149 1.73 13.89 -4.55
N LEU A 150 1.78 14.92 -5.39
CA LEU A 150 1.46 14.84 -6.82
C LEU A 150 2.66 14.31 -7.60
N ALA A 151 3.90 14.64 -7.21
CA ALA A 151 5.11 14.17 -7.87
C ALA A 151 5.19 12.64 -7.99
N SER A 152 4.69 11.89 -6.99
CA SER A 152 4.62 10.43 -7.04
C SER A 152 3.69 9.87 -8.12
N ARG A 153 2.78 10.68 -8.67
CA ARG A 153 1.81 10.26 -9.69
C ARG A 153 2.28 10.53 -11.11
N TYR A 154 3.25 11.42 -11.32
CA TYR A 154 3.71 11.77 -12.66
C TYR A 154 5.03 11.05 -12.98
N ARG A 155 5.09 10.36 -14.12
CA ARG A 155 6.35 9.84 -14.68
C ARG A 155 6.67 10.52 -16.00
N PRO A 156 7.93 10.94 -16.25
CA PRO A 156 8.32 11.51 -17.54
C PRO A 156 8.13 10.49 -18.67
N ASP A 157 7.67 10.95 -19.83
CA ASP A 157 7.47 10.10 -21.02
C ASP A 157 8.71 10.02 -21.94
N GLY A 158 9.79 10.72 -21.58
CA GLY A 158 11.02 10.81 -22.38
C GLY A 158 10.92 11.70 -23.64
N LYS A 159 9.76 12.33 -23.89
CA LYS A 159 9.48 13.23 -25.02
C LYS A 159 9.11 14.65 -24.56
N GLY A 160 9.31 14.96 -23.28
CA GLY A 160 8.99 16.27 -22.69
C GLY A 160 7.59 16.37 -22.10
N GLY A 161 6.84 15.27 -22.05
CA GLY A 161 5.53 15.15 -21.39
C GLY A 161 5.58 14.28 -20.12
N PHE A 162 4.42 14.12 -19.49
CA PHE A 162 4.24 13.26 -18.32
C PHE A 162 3.01 12.35 -18.45
N HIS A 163 3.14 11.14 -17.93
CA HIS A 163 2.03 10.21 -17.71
C HIS A 163 1.62 10.23 -16.24
N VAL A 164 0.31 10.17 -15.98
CA VAL A 164 -0.24 10.03 -14.62
C VAL A 164 -0.48 8.56 -14.30
N TYR A 165 -0.08 8.15 -13.10
CA TYR A 165 -0.28 6.81 -12.57
C TYR A 165 -1.05 6.84 -11.25
N CYS A 166 -1.86 5.81 -11.03
CA CYS A 166 -2.26 5.36 -9.69
C CYS A 166 -1.03 4.75 -9.01
N PRO A 167 -0.58 5.28 -7.87
CA PRO A 167 0.60 4.75 -7.20
C PRO A 167 0.38 3.33 -6.69
N HIS A 168 1.46 2.55 -6.65
CA HIS A 168 1.52 1.23 -6.01
C HIS A 168 0.88 1.26 -4.61
N THR A 169 0.03 0.28 -4.28
CA THR A 169 -0.69 0.23 -2.99
C THR A 169 -1.05 -1.17 -2.52
N TRP A 170 -1.21 -1.31 -1.20
CA TRP A 170 -1.89 -2.42 -0.56
C TRP A 170 -3.38 -2.08 -0.35
N ASP A 171 -4.30 -2.90 -0.84
CA ASP A 171 -5.75 -2.62 -0.67
C ASP A 171 -6.34 -3.21 0.61
N GLY A 172 -5.60 -4.05 1.33
CA GLY A 172 -6.11 -4.86 2.45
C GLY A 172 -6.00 -6.36 2.24
N PHE A 173 -5.94 -6.80 0.99
CA PHE A 173 -5.81 -8.18 0.56
C PHE A 173 -4.77 -8.38 -0.55
N GLY A 174 -4.41 -7.35 -1.29
CA GLY A 174 -3.68 -7.46 -2.53
C GLY A 174 -2.71 -6.32 -2.71
N CYS A 175 -1.61 -6.62 -3.40
CA CYS A 175 -0.61 -5.65 -3.77
C CYS A 175 -0.82 -5.22 -5.22
N PHE A 176 -1.20 -3.97 -5.45
CA PHE A 176 -1.47 -3.42 -6.77
C PHE A 176 -0.32 -2.50 -7.19
N GLN A 177 0.31 -2.84 -8.31
CA GLN A 177 1.42 -2.06 -8.87
C GLN A 177 0.97 -0.69 -9.39
N ASP A 178 1.95 0.16 -9.71
CA ASP A 178 1.69 1.41 -10.42
C ASP A 178 0.91 1.15 -11.71
N THR A 179 -0.24 1.83 -11.85
CA THR A 179 -1.13 1.61 -12.99
C THR A 179 -1.36 2.93 -13.70
N LEU A 180 -1.21 2.94 -15.03
CA LEU A 180 -1.42 4.14 -15.84
C LEU A 180 -2.87 4.63 -15.66
N ALA A 181 -3.07 5.94 -15.55
CA ALA A 181 -4.41 6.51 -15.44
C ALA A 181 -5.29 6.05 -16.61
N GLY A 182 -6.54 5.71 -16.30
CA GLY A 182 -7.49 5.14 -17.28
C GLY A 182 -7.32 3.64 -17.56
N HIS A 183 -6.33 2.96 -16.97
CA HIS A 183 -6.16 1.51 -17.07
C HIS A 183 -6.62 0.79 -15.80
N THR A 184 -7.01 -0.47 -15.94
CA THR A 184 -7.45 -1.32 -14.83
C THR A 184 -6.28 -2.10 -14.26
N ALA A 185 -6.06 -1.99 -12.95
CA ALA A 185 -5.11 -2.84 -12.23
C ALA A 185 -5.76 -4.18 -11.91
N SER A 186 -5.05 -5.30 -12.07
CA SER A 186 -5.57 -6.59 -11.64
C SER A 186 -4.47 -7.56 -11.19
N ILE A 187 -4.81 -8.39 -10.21
CA ILE A 187 -3.97 -9.46 -9.68
C ILE A 187 -4.80 -10.76 -9.60
N SER A 188 -4.13 -11.91 -9.44
CA SER A 188 -4.80 -13.15 -9.04
C SER A 188 -5.37 -13.02 -7.63
N CYS A 189 -6.51 -13.67 -7.37
CA CYS A 189 -7.09 -13.69 -6.03
C CYS A 189 -6.09 -14.30 -5.01
N PRO A 190 -5.79 -13.59 -3.91
CA PRO A 190 -4.90 -14.10 -2.87
C PRO A 190 -5.44 -15.38 -2.21
N THR A 191 -4.56 -16.38 -2.03
CA THR A 191 -4.94 -17.74 -1.58
C THR A 191 -5.21 -17.87 -0.08
N TYR A 192 -5.09 -16.79 0.68
CA TYR A 192 -5.44 -16.75 2.10
C TYR A 192 -6.86 -16.22 2.36
N ILE A 193 -7.54 -15.74 1.32
CA ILE A 193 -8.96 -15.41 1.39
C ILE A 193 -9.76 -16.71 1.30
N ASP A 194 -10.83 -16.79 2.10
CA ASP A 194 -11.70 -17.98 2.09
C ASP A 194 -12.34 -18.13 0.72
N HIS A 195 -12.50 -19.39 0.27
CA HIS A 195 -13.08 -19.72 -1.02
C HIS A 195 -12.44 -18.99 -2.22
N SER A 196 -11.17 -18.58 -2.09
CA SER A 196 -10.44 -17.95 -3.18
C SER A 196 -10.17 -18.94 -4.31
N ASP A 197 -10.51 -18.52 -5.54
CA ASP A 197 -10.12 -19.22 -6.76
C ASP A 197 -8.88 -18.51 -7.36
N PRO A 198 -7.70 -19.15 -7.41
CA PRO A 198 -6.50 -18.54 -7.97
C PRO A 198 -6.59 -18.26 -9.48
N SER A 199 -7.57 -18.84 -10.17
CA SER A 199 -7.90 -18.50 -11.57
C SER A 199 -8.77 -17.23 -11.68
N GLY A 200 -9.39 -16.81 -10.58
CA GLY A 200 -10.09 -15.54 -10.46
C GLY A 200 -9.14 -14.33 -10.44
N ARG A 201 -9.69 -13.15 -10.74
CA ARG A 201 -8.96 -11.88 -10.71
C ARG A 201 -9.63 -10.89 -9.76
N SER A 202 -8.82 -10.16 -8.98
CA SER A 202 -9.25 -8.97 -8.26
C SER A 202 -8.81 -7.71 -9.00
N PHE A 203 -9.56 -6.64 -8.80
CA PHE A 203 -9.40 -5.37 -9.51
C PHE A 203 -9.32 -4.22 -8.51
N CYS A 204 -8.50 -3.23 -8.81
CA CYS A 204 -8.34 -2.01 -8.02
C CYS A 204 -8.27 -0.78 -8.91
#